data_AF-A0A1B2JE76-F1
#
_entry.id   AF-A0A1B2JE76-F1
#
_cell.length_a   1.000
_cell.length_b   1.000
_cell.length_c   1.000
_cell.angle_alpha   90.00
_cell.angle_beta   90.00
_cell.angle_gamma   90.00
#
_symmetry.space_group_name_H-M   'P 1'
#
loop_
_entity.id
_entity.type
_entity.pdbx_description
1 polymer ?
#
loop_
_entity_poly.entity_id
_entity_poly.type
_entity_poly.pdbx_seq_one_letter_code
_entity_poly.pdbx_strand_id
1 'polypeptide(L)'
;MNVSTSTVGARRRRAKQQVDDEENATLLRLGPEFALKQYDHDGNEHDLIALSLSESRLLIREALKARSRARNGGVDLESSNGEIDDDELAKVTSGAVANGVVKKTLDYLNTFARFKDEETCTAVDQLLHNSSDCSVLHPFEIAQLSSLGCEDVDEAITLIPSLASKKEVNLQRILDELNRLEDPYK
;
A
#
# COMPACT_ATOMS: atom_id res chain seq x y z
N MET A 1 26.87 0.73 -14.76
CA MET A 1 25.70 0.63 -13.86
C MET A 1 24.48 0.56 -14.75
N ASN A 2 23.72 -0.52 -14.69
CA ASN A 2 22.39 -0.54 -15.32
C ASN A 2 21.46 0.13 -14.31
N VAL A 3 21.15 1.41 -14.53
CA VAL A 3 20.33 2.21 -13.62
C VAL A 3 18.90 2.19 -14.14
N SER A 4 17.94 1.83 -13.27
CA SER A 4 16.52 1.86 -13.59
C SER A 4 16.03 3.31 -13.61
N THR A 5 15.18 3.65 -14.58
CA THR A 5 14.50 4.96 -14.68
C THR A 5 12.99 4.76 -14.60
N SER A 6 12.26 5.75 -14.08
CA SER A 6 10.79 5.76 -14.02
C SER A 6 10.15 6.41 -15.26
N THR A 7 8.82 6.54 -15.27
CA THR A 7 8.07 7.31 -16.29
C THR A 7 8.19 8.81 -16.12
N VAL A 8 8.59 9.28 -14.93
CA VAL A 8 8.78 10.71 -14.64
C VAL A 8 9.99 11.23 -15.42
N GLY A 9 9.72 12.18 -16.32
CA GLY A 9 10.73 12.73 -17.21
C GLY A 9 11.79 13.57 -16.51
N ALA A 10 12.90 13.82 -17.20
CA ALA A 10 14.02 14.61 -16.69
C ALA A 10 13.58 16.04 -16.30
N ARG A 11 13.72 16.37 -15.01
CA ARG A 11 13.44 17.69 -14.47
C ARG A 11 14.47 18.71 -14.94
N ARG A 12 14.09 19.59 -15.87
CA ARG A 12 14.98 20.68 -16.34
C ARG A 12 15.12 21.76 -15.26
N ARG A 13 16.35 22.21 -15.02
CA ARG A 13 16.65 23.31 -14.10
C ARG A 13 15.87 24.57 -14.49
N ARG A 14 15.16 25.16 -13.53
CA ARG A 14 14.44 26.42 -13.68
C ARG A 14 15.18 27.55 -12.95
N ALA A 15 14.89 28.80 -13.33
CA ALA A 15 15.53 29.99 -12.74
C ALA A 15 15.17 30.21 -11.27
N LYS A 16 13.94 29.83 -10.87
CA LYS A 16 13.52 29.81 -9.47
C LYS A 16 13.81 28.43 -8.89
N GLN A 17 14.50 28.40 -7.75
CA GLN A 17 14.63 27.19 -6.94
C GLN A 17 13.34 26.98 -6.16
N GLN A 18 12.95 25.72 -5.99
CA GLN A 18 11.85 25.34 -5.11
C GLN A 18 12.43 24.73 -3.83
N VAL A 19 11.83 25.10 -2.70
CA VAL A 19 12.17 24.61 -1.34
C VAL A 19 11.05 23.69 -0.83
N ASP A 20 10.24 23.17 -1.75
CA ASP A 20 9.17 22.21 -1.47
C ASP A 20 9.55 20.82 -2.00
N ASP A 21 10.85 20.54 -2.16
CA ASP A 21 11.34 19.24 -2.62
C ASP A 21 11.63 18.29 -1.45
N GLU A 22 11.73 18.83 -0.24
CA GLU A 22 11.94 18.07 0.98
C GLU A 22 10.72 17.20 1.30
N GLU A 23 10.96 15.90 1.31
CA GLU A 23 9.94 14.90 1.61
C GLU A 23 9.44 15.05 3.05
N ASN A 24 8.13 15.22 3.19
CA ASN A 24 7.47 15.31 4.47
C ASN A 24 6.04 14.76 4.37
N ALA A 25 5.84 13.56 4.91
CA ALA A 25 4.55 12.87 4.93
C ALA A 25 3.46 13.67 5.66
N THR A 26 3.81 14.43 6.71
CA THR A 26 2.83 15.22 7.48
C THR A 26 2.18 16.34 6.66
N LEU A 27 2.88 16.79 5.61
CA LEU A 27 2.44 17.86 4.72
C LEU A 27 2.03 17.34 3.33
N LEU A 28 1.93 16.01 3.16
CA LEU A 28 1.71 15.35 1.86
C LEU A 28 2.74 15.74 0.78
N ARG A 29 3.98 16.04 1.20
CA ARG A 29 5.10 16.31 0.30
C ARG A 29 5.84 15.00 0.06
N LEU A 30 5.45 14.25 -0.97
CA LEU A 30 5.98 12.91 -1.25
C LEU A 30 7.11 12.91 -2.30
N GLY A 31 7.63 14.09 -2.65
CA GLY A 31 8.66 14.24 -3.67
C GLY A 31 8.10 14.21 -5.10
N PRO A 32 8.97 14.37 -6.11
CA PRO A 32 8.56 14.50 -7.51
C PRO A 32 8.10 13.19 -8.16
N GLU A 33 8.58 12.05 -7.68
CA GLU A 33 8.24 10.72 -8.22
C GLU A 33 6.86 10.24 -7.76
N PHE A 34 6.35 10.73 -6.64
CA PHE A 34 5.09 10.31 -6.03
C PHE A 34 4.05 11.44 -6.03
N ALA A 35 4.01 12.24 -7.09
CA ALA A 35 2.94 13.19 -7.34
C ALA A 35 1.57 12.48 -7.41
N LEU A 36 0.50 13.21 -7.07
CA LEU A 36 -0.87 12.67 -7.11
C LEU A 36 -1.28 12.18 -8.50
N LYS A 37 -0.90 12.92 -9.54
CA LYS A 37 -1.13 12.54 -10.95
C LYS A 37 0.14 11.92 -11.52
N GLN A 38 0.02 10.65 -11.86
CA GLN A 38 1.08 9.81 -12.43
C GLN A 38 0.76 9.46 -13.88
N TYR A 39 1.76 8.93 -14.57
CA TYR A 39 1.60 8.43 -15.93
C TYR A 39 2.07 6.99 -16.00
N ASP A 40 1.24 6.15 -16.61
CA ASP A 40 1.58 4.76 -16.91
C ASP A 40 2.60 4.66 -18.08
N HIS A 41 2.98 3.44 -18.44
CA HIS A 41 3.91 3.20 -19.55
C HIS A 41 3.31 3.47 -20.94
N ASP A 42 1.99 3.58 -21.03
CA ASP A 42 1.25 3.89 -22.26
C ASP A 42 1.02 5.41 -22.43
N GLY A 43 1.33 6.20 -21.40
CA GLY A 43 1.19 7.64 -21.37
C GLY A 43 -0.18 8.14 -20.90
N ASN A 44 -1.04 7.26 -20.36
CA ASN A 44 -2.31 7.67 -19.77
C ASN A 44 -2.09 8.23 -18.37
N GLU A 45 -2.91 9.20 -18.00
CA GLU A 45 -2.94 9.74 -16.64
C GLU A 45 -3.58 8.72 -15.68
N HIS A 46 -2.93 8.51 -14.55
CA HIS A 46 -3.38 7.61 -13.50
C HIS A 46 -3.19 8.28 -12.13
N ASP A 47 -4.07 8.04 -11.17
CA ASP A 47 -3.86 8.52 -9.80
C ASP A 47 -2.73 7.76 -9.11
N LEU A 48 -2.08 8.39 -8.13
CA LEU A 48 -1.03 7.75 -7.33
C LEU A 48 -1.57 6.49 -6.65
N ILE A 49 -0.91 5.36 -6.86
CA ILE A 49 -1.19 4.13 -6.14
C ILE A 49 -0.39 4.12 -4.83
N ALA A 50 -1.11 4.33 -3.72
CA ALA A 50 -0.61 4.06 -2.38
C ALA A 50 -1.29 2.80 -1.88
N LEU A 51 -0.50 1.86 -1.36
CA LEU A 51 -1.01 0.57 -0.88
C LEU A 51 -0.94 0.54 0.65
N SER A 52 -2.02 0.06 1.26
CA SER A 52 -2.01 -0.35 2.66
C SER A 52 -1.16 -1.61 2.87
N LEU A 53 -0.86 -1.93 4.13
CA LEU A 53 -0.15 -3.16 4.50
C LEU A 53 -0.90 -4.41 4.02
N SER A 54 -2.22 -4.43 4.16
CA SER A 54 -3.08 -5.55 3.75
C SER A 54 -3.09 -5.75 2.23
N GLU A 55 -3.30 -4.68 1.45
CA GLU A 55 -3.26 -4.75 -0.02
C GLU A 55 -1.87 -5.18 -0.52
N SER A 56 -0.82 -4.60 0.05
CA SER A 56 0.57 -4.94 -0.28
C SER A 56 0.84 -6.42 -0.03
N ARG A 57 0.34 -6.97 1.08
CA ARG A 57 0.51 -8.40 1.42
C ARG A 57 -0.13 -9.30 0.37
N LEU A 58 -1.36 -8.99 -0.04
CA LEU A 58 -2.09 -9.78 -1.04
C LEU A 58 -1.38 -9.75 -2.40
N LEU A 59 -1.04 -8.55 -2.89
CA LEU A 59 -0.39 -8.37 -4.19
C LEU A 59 0.98 -9.05 -4.26
N ILE A 60 1.81 -8.91 -3.21
CA ILE A 60 3.14 -9.54 -3.18
C ILE A 60 2.99 -11.06 -3.15
N ARG A 61 2.09 -11.59 -2.30
CA ARG A 61 1.88 -13.05 -2.21
C ARG A 61 1.38 -13.60 -3.54
N GLU A 62 0.40 -12.96 -4.16
CA GLU A 62 -0.17 -13.40 -5.43
C GLU A 62 0.85 -13.32 -6.57
N ALA A 63 1.60 -12.22 -6.68
CA ALA A 63 2.63 -12.09 -7.70
C ALA A 63 3.74 -13.16 -7.58
N LEU A 64 4.15 -13.52 -6.37
CA LEU A 64 5.14 -14.56 -6.14
C LEU A 64 4.60 -15.97 -6.45
N LYS A 65 3.35 -16.26 -6.08
CA LYS A 65 2.68 -17.53 -6.40
C LYS A 65 2.52 -17.70 -7.91
N ALA A 66 1.97 -16.68 -8.58
CA ALA A 66 1.80 -16.68 -10.03
C ALA A 66 3.14 -16.85 -10.77
N ARG A 67 4.20 -16.18 -10.29
CA ARG A 67 5.56 -16.35 -10.82
C ARG A 67 6.11 -17.77 -10.62
N SER A 68 5.90 -18.37 -9.45
CA SER A 68 6.30 -19.75 -9.16
C SER A 68 5.59 -20.72 -10.09
N ARG A 69 4.26 -20.59 -10.21
CA ARG A 69 3.43 -21.39 -11.13
C ARG A 69 3.87 -21.28 -12.58
N ALA A 70 4.17 -20.06 -13.05
CA ALA A 70 4.66 -19.84 -14.40
C ALA A 70 6.03 -20.51 -14.65
N ARG A 71 6.91 -20.57 -13.64
CA ARG A 71 8.20 -21.27 -13.73
C ARG A 71 8.06 -22.79 -13.72
N ASN A 72 7.08 -23.31 -12.98
CA ASN A 72 6.83 -24.74 -12.84
C ASN A 72 5.86 -25.30 -13.89
N GLY A 73 5.62 -24.58 -14.99
CA GLY A 73 4.79 -25.07 -16.10
C GLY A 73 3.30 -25.19 -15.76
N GLY A 74 2.79 -24.36 -14.85
CA GLY A 74 1.38 -24.36 -14.44
C GLY A 74 1.07 -25.15 -13.17
N VAL A 75 2.09 -25.70 -12.50
CA VAL A 75 1.93 -26.42 -11.23
C VAL A 75 1.95 -25.44 -10.06
N ASP A 76 0.90 -25.46 -9.24
CA ASP A 76 0.81 -24.66 -8.02
C ASP A 76 1.80 -25.15 -6.95
N LEU A 77 2.22 -24.25 -6.06
CA LEU A 77 3.02 -24.61 -4.88
C LEU A 77 2.15 -25.45 -3.93
N GLU A 78 2.66 -26.61 -3.52
CA GLU A 78 2.01 -27.52 -2.58
C GLU A 78 1.69 -26.78 -1.26
N SER A 79 0.40 -26.65 -0.95
CA SER A 79 -0.04 -26.07 0.33
C SER A 79 -0.22 -27.21 1.33
N SER A 80 0.73 -27.36 2.26
CA SER A 80 0.69 -28.45 3.26
C SER A 80 -0.55 -28.38 4.18
N ASN A 81 -1.14 -27.18 4.36
CA ASN A 81 -2.32 -26.94 5.21
C ASN A 81 -3.29 -25.86 4.67
N GLY A 82 -3.31 -25.62 3.36
CA GLY A 82 -4.17 -24.59 2.75
C GLY A 82 -3.61 -23.16 2.81
N GLU A 83 -2.64 -22.86 3.68
CA GLU A 83 -1.83 -21.64 3.62
C GLU A 83 -0.41 -21.94 3.14
N ILE A 84 0.03 -21.19 2.12
CA ILE A 84 1.40 -21.20 1.62
C ILE A 84 2.27 -20.41 2.59
N ASP A 85 3.32 -21.08 3.09
CA ASP A 85 4.34 -20.53 3.98
C ASP A 85 5.10 -19.37 3.32
N ASP A 86 5.24 -18.26 4.03
CA ASP A 86 5.96 -17.07 3.58
C ASP A 86 7.45 -17.37 3.34
N ASP A 87 8.02 -18.31 4.11
CA ASP A 87 9.41 -18.74 3.96
C ASP A 87 9.66 -19.53 2.67
N GLU A 88 8.67 -20.28 2.21
CA GLU A 88 8.72 -20.97 0.92
C GLU A 88 8.50 -19.97 -0.23
N LEU A 89 7.55 -19.05 -0.07
CA LEU A 89 7.22 -18.06 -1.08
C LEU A 89 8.38 -17.09 -1.35
N ALA A 90 9.13 -16.71 -0.31
CA ALA A 90 10.31 -15.86 -0.45
C ALA A 90 11.43 -16.50 -1.30
N LYS A 91 11.50 -17.84 -1.38
CA LYS A 91 12.52 -18.56 -2.17
C LYS A 91 12.28 -18.49 -3.69
N VAL A 92 11.12 -18.00 -4.13
CA VAL A 92 10.80 -17.83 -5.56
C VAL A 92 11.72 -16.79 -6.22
N THR A 93 12.28 -15.85 -5.45
CA THR A 93 13.14 -14.80 -6.00
C THR A 93 14.55 -15.28 -6.34
N SER A 94 15.22 -14.55 -7.23
CA SER A 94 16.54 -14.92 -7.72
C SER A 94 17.63 -14.19 -6.94
N GLY A 95 18.38 -14.93 -6.10
CA GLY A 95 19.55 -14.42 -5.39
C GLY A 95 19.32 -14.19 -3.89
N ALA A 96 20.37 -14.44 -3.09
CA ALA A 96 20.28 -14.40 -1.63
C ALA A 96 19.88 -13.03 -1.06
N VAL A 97 20.30 -11.94 -1.71
CA VAL A 97 19.96 -10.57 -1.29
C VAL A 97 18.46 -10.31 -1.47
N ALA A 98 17.89 -10.68 -2.62
CA ALA A 98 16.46 -10.51 -2.90
C ALA A 98 15.58 -11.37 -1.97
N ASN A 99 15.98 -12.64 -1.75
CA ASN A 99 15.30 -13.54 -0.82
C ASN A 99 15.25 -12.95 0.60
N GLY A 100 16.36 -12.35 1.05
CA GLY A 100 16.43 -11.72 2.37
C GLY A 100 15.45 -10.56 2.51
N VAL A 101 15.40 -9.65 1.53
CA VAL A 101 14.49 -8.50 1.56
C VAL A 101 13.03 -8.96 1.52
N VAL A 102 12.68 -9.84 0.58
CA VAL A 102 11.29 -10.32 0.43
C VAL A 102 10.81 -11.08 1.65
N LYS A 103 11.65 -11.96 2.23
CA LYS A 103 11.31 -12.66 3.47
C LYS A 103 11.01 -11.65 4.58
N LYS A 104 11.87 -10.65 4.79
CA LYS A 104 11.66 -9.65 5.85
C LYS A 104 10.45 -8.77 5.62
N THR A 105 10.12 -8.45 4.38
CA THR A 105 8.89 -7.75 4.04
C THR A 105 7.65 -8.62 4.33
N LEU A 106 7.66 -9.90 3.93
CA LEU A 106 6.53 -10.81 4.22
C LEU A 106 6.36 -11.06 5.72
N ASP A 107 7.45 -11.26 6.47
CA ASP A 107 7.44 -11.38 7.93
C ASP A 107 6.73 -10.17 8.57
N TYR A 108 7.11 -8.95 8.16
CA TYR A 108 6.52 -7.70 8.64
C TYR A 108 5.04 -7.57 8.27
N LEU A 109 4.68 -7.84 7.01
CA LEU A 109 3.30 -7.76 6.56
C LEU A 109 2.43 -8.84 7.22
N ASN A 110 2.97 -10.02 7.52
CA ASN A 110 2.21 -11.06 8.20
C ASN A 110 1.90 -10.72 9.67
N THR A 111 2.76 -9.94 10.33
CA THR A 111 2.54 -9.50 11.71
C THR A 111 1.67 -8.26 11.83
N PHE A 112 1.73 -7.34 10.86
CA PHE A 112 1.08 -6.02 10.95
C PHE A 112 -0.08 -5.78 9.97
N ALA A 113 -0.30 -6.66 8.98
CA ALA A 113 -1.50 -6.54 8.16
C ALA A 113 -2.75 -6.87 8.98
N ARG A 114 -3.64 -5.90 9.10
CA ARG A 114 -4.91 -5.99 9.82
C ARG A 114 -5.96 -6.85 9.11
N PHE A 115 -5.88 -6.92 7.78
CA PHE A 115 -6.84 -7.64 6.95
C PHE A 115 -6.05 -8.66 6.12
N LYS A 116 -6.06 -9.93 6.54
CA LYS A 116 -5.26 -10.98 5.87
C LYS A 116 -5.97 -11.61 4.68
N ASP A 117 -7.29 -11.50 4.64
CA ASP A 117 -8.16 -12.09 3.62
C ASP A 117 -8.51 -11.09 2.51
N GLU A 118 -8.66 -11.59 1.29
CA GLU A 118 -9.01 -10.76 0.13
C GLU A 118 -10.42 -10.18 0.22
N GLU A 119 -11.36 -10.92 0.82
CA GLU A 119 -12.75 -10.49 1.01
C GLU A 119 -12.83 -9.26 1.94
N THR A 120 -12.17 -9.31 3.10
CA THR A 120 -12.13 -8.18 4.04
C THR A 120 -11.35 -7.01 3.47
N CYS A 121 -10.24 -7.27 2.78
CA CYS A 121 -9.48 -6.21 2.10
C CYS A 121 -10.32 -5.49 1.03
N THR A 122 -11.12 -6.23 0.25
CA THR A 122 -12.03 -5.66 -0.76
C THR A 122 -13.16 -4.85 -0.11
N ALA A 123 -13.69 -5.31 1.04
CA ALA A 123 -14.68 -4.55 1.79
C ALA A 123 -14.12 -3.22 2.33
N VAL A 124 -12.87 -3.23 2.82
CA VAL A 124 -12.15 -2.04 3.29
C VAL A 124 -11.88 -1.07 2.13
N ASP A 125 -11.43 -1.59 0.99
CA ASP A 125 -11.22 -0.82 -0.23
C ASP A 125 -12.51 -0.10 -0.66
N GLN A 126 -13.62 -0.82 -0.70
CA GLN A 126 -14.93 -0.26 -1.00
C GLN A 126 -15.38 0.78 0.03
N LEU A 127 -15.13 0.56 1.32
CA LEU A 127 -15.50 1.52 2.38
C LEU A 127 -14.75 2.86 2.20
N LEU A 128 -13.46 2.79 1.88
CA LEU A 128 -12.58 3.96 1.75
C LEU A 128 -12.77 4.70 0.41
N HIS A 129 -13.19 3.99 -0.65
CA HIS A 129 -13.40 4.58 -1.99
C HIS A 129 -14.87 4.94 -2.31
N ASN A 130 -15.86 4.22 -1.79
CA ASN A 130 -17.28 4.46 -2.09
C ASN A 130 -17.95 5.49 -1.19
N SER A 131 -17.29 5.93 -0.13
CA SER A 131 -17.81 7.01 0.70
C SER A 131 -17.90 8.26 -0.18
N SER A 132 -19.13 8.63 -0.54
CA SER A 132 -19.45 9.74 -1.46
C SER A 132 -18.95 11.09 -0.95
N ASP A 133 -18.60 11.14 0.35
CA ASP A 133 -18.01 12.26 1.08
C ASP A 133 -16.46 12.18 1.18
N CYS A 134 -15.82 11.07 0.76
CA CYS A 134 -14.37 10.83 0.75
C CYS A 134 -13.68 11.24 -0.55
N SER A 135 -14.38 11.93 -1.47
CA SER A 135 -13.81 12.50 -2.72
C SER A 135 -12.63 13.47 -2.51
N VAL A 136 -12.17 13.66 -1.27
CA VAL A 136 -11.12 14.60 -0.86
C VAL A 136 -9.92 13.89 -0.19
N LEU A 137 -9.98 12.58 0.08
CA LEU A 137 -8.84 11.88 0.69
C LEU A 137 -7.73 11.62 -0.33
N HIS A 138 -6.50 11.91 0.06
CA HIS A 138 -5.33 11.61 -0.75
C HIS A 138 -5.05 10.10 -0.68
N PRO A 139 -4.58 9.43 -1.75
CA PRO A 139 -4.29 7.99 -1.73
C PRO A 139 -3.39 7.57 -0.57
N PHE A 140 -2.40 8.41 -0.23
CA PHE A 140 -1.55 8.22 0.94
C PHE A 140 -2.34 8.14 2.26
N GLU A 141 -3.36 9.00 2.45
CA GLU A 141 -4.19 9.00 3.66
C GLU A 141 -5.04 7.74 3.74
N ILE A 142 -5.59 7.28 2.61
CA ILE A 142 -6.36 6.03 2.50
C ILE A 142 -5.51 4.84 2.96
N ALA A 143 -4.29 4.73 2.42
CA ALA A 143 -3.36 3.67 2.81
C ALA A 143 -2.98 3.72 4.30
N GLN A 144 -2.81 4.93 4.86
CA GLN A 144 -2.50 5.11 6.28
C GLN A 144 -3.67 4.74 7.19
N LEU A 145 -4.91 5.12 6.85
CA LEU A 145 -6.11 4.77 7.64
C LEU A 145 -6.37 3.27 7.68
N SER A 146 -6.10 2.57 6.58
CA SER A 146 -6.21 1.11 6.56
C SER A 146 -5.10 0.45 7.39
N SER A 147 -3.88 0.97 7.31
CA SER A 147 -2.71 0.37 7.96
C SER A 147 -2.58 0.67 9.46
N LEU A 148 -2.97 1.86 9.90
CA LEU A 148 -2.92 2.28 11.29
C LEU A 148 -4.26 1.96 11.97
N GLY A 149 -4.23 1.10 12.98
CA GLY A 149 -5.41 0.80 13.80
C GLY A 149 -5.71 1.92 14.79
N CYS A 150 -6.43 2.95 14.32
CA CYS A 150 -6.88 4.06 15.17
C CYS A 150 -8.24 3.74 15.82
N GLU A 151 -8.41 4.14 17.07
CA GLU A 151 -9.68 3.96 17.80
C GLU A 151 -10.59 5.19 17.65
N ASP A 152 -10.01 6.38 17.83
CA ASP A 152 -10.74 7.64 17.88
C ASP A 152 -10.30 8.59 16.75
N VAL A 153 -11.20 9.51 16.38
CA VAL A 153 -10.86 10.60 15.44
C VAL A 153 -9.64 11.41 15.92
N ASP A 154 -9.49 11.62 17.22
CA ASP A 154 -8.37 12.41 17.79
C ASP A 154 -7.01 11.73 17.58
N GLU A 155 -6.96 10.41 17.69
CA GLU A 155 -5.77 9.62 17.37
C GLU A 155 -5.45 9.69 15.87
N ALA A 156 -6.47 9.51 15.02
CA ALA A 156 -6.29 9.54 13.57
C ALA A 156 -5.76 10.89 13.06
N ILE A 157 -6.27 12.02 13.54
CA ILE A 157 -5.76 13.35 13.15
C ILE A 157 -4.38 13.66 13.76
N THR A 158 -4.01 13.00 14.86
CA THR A 158 -2.69 13.17 15.49
C THR A 158 -1.62 12.42 14.70
N LEU A 159 -1.91 11.18 14.29
CA LEU A 159 -0.99 10.36 13.51
C LEU A 159 -0.94 10.77 12.04
N ILE A 160 -2.08 11.22 11.49
CA ILE A 160 -2.21 11.64 10.09
C ILE A 160 -2.65 13.12 10.08
N PRO A 161 -1.72 14.07 10.28
CA PRO A 161 -2.05 15.49 10.44
C PRO A 161 -2.66 16.12 9.18
N SER A 162 -2.51 15.50 8.02
CA SER A 162 -3.13 15.97 6.77
C SER A 162 -4.66 15.85 6.78
N LEU A 163 -5.23 15.01 7.66
CA LEU A 163 -6.67 14.89 7.88
C LEU A 163 -7.26 16.05 8.70
N ALA A 164 -6.44 16.86 9.38
CA ALA A 164 -6.89 17.87 10.33
C ALA A 164 -7.76 18.98 9.70
N SER A 165 -7.60 19.26 8.41
CA SER A 165 -8.42 20.22 7.66
C SER A 165 -9.61 19.56 6.94
N LYS A 166 -9.71 18.23 6.97
CA LYS A 166 -10.73 17.42 6.27
C LYS A 166 -11.74 16.78 7.25
N LYS A 167 -11.96 17.40 8.41
CA LYS A 167 -12.77 16.88 9.54
C LYS A 167 -14.25 16.59 9.24
N GLU A 168 -14.74 16.94 8.05
CA GLU A 168 -16.14 16.77 7.66
C GLU A 168 -16.47 15.33 7.22
N VAL A 169 -15.46 14.48 7.03
CA VAL A 169 -15.65 13.05 6.76
C VAL A 169 -16.27 12.40 8.00
N ASN A 170 -17.22 11.47 7.80
CA ASN A 170 -17.74 10.55 8.83
C ASN A 170 -16.64 9.58 9.33
N LEU A 171 -15.50 10.12 9.76
CA LEU A 171 -14.24 9.41 10.04
C LEU A 171 -14.42 8.43 11.19
N GLN A 172 -15.14 8.83 12.26
CA GLN A 172 -15.44 7.90 13.36
C GLN A 172 -16.18 6.66 12.86
N ARG A 173 -17.19 6.83 11.99
CA ARG A 173 -17.93 5.69 11.42
C ARG A 173 -17.03 4.79 10.58
N ILE A 174 -16.08 5.36 9.84
CA ILE A 174 -15.11 4.58 9.06
C ILE A 174 -14.20 3.79 10.01
N LEU A 175 -13.67 4.41 11.06
CA LEU A 175 -12.83 3.74 12.05
C LEU A 175 -13.58 2.60 12.74
N ASP A 176 -14.82 2.85 13.19
CA ASP A 176 -15.66 1.83 13.82
C ASP A 176 -15.88 0.64 12.87
N GLU A 177 -16.12 0.89 11.59
CA GLU A 177 -16.34 -0.16 10.59
C GLU A 177 -15.04 -0.91 10.23
N LEU A 178 -13.90 -0.23 10.17
CA LEU A 178 -12.58 -0.86 10.01
C LEU A 178 -12.27 -1.80 11.18
N ASN A 179 -12.50 -1.34 12.42
CA ASN A 179 -12.26 -2.13 13.63
C ASN A 179 -13.26 -3.29 13.75
N ARG A 180 -14.47 -3.16 13.16
CA ARG A 180 -15.45 -4.25 13.05
C ARG A 180 -15.03 -5.33 12.03
N LEU A 181 -14.37 -4.92 10.94
CA LEU A 181 -13.89 -5.81 9.89
C LEU A 181 -12.56 -6.50 10.26
N GLU A 182 -11.85 -5.97 11.25
CA GLU A 182 -10.60 -6.53 11.77
C GLU A 182 -10.86 -7.88 12.43
N ASP A 183 -10.14 -8.91 11.98
CA ASP A 183 -10.27 -10.25 12.54
C ASP A 183 -9.54 -10.37 13.88
N PRO A 184 -10.08 -11.15 14.85
CA PRO A 184 -9.35 -11.41 16.08
C PRO A 184 -8.07 -12.16 15.74
N TYR A 185 -6.93 -11.60 16.16
CA TYR A 185 -5.62 -12.16 15.88
C TYR A 185 -5.53 -13.62 16.36
N LYS A 186 -5.29 -14.55 15.43
CA LYS A 186 -5.09 -15.98 15.70
C LYS A 186 -3.62 -16.34 15.81
#